data_AF-U4U8Y6-F1
#
_entry.id   AF-U4U8Y6-F1
#
_cell.length_a   1.000
_cell.length_b   1.000
_cell.length_c   1.000
_cell.angle_alpha   90.00
_cell.angle_beta   90.00
_cell.angle_gamma   90.00
#
_symmetry.space_group_name_H-M   'P 1'
#
loop_
_entity.id
_entity.type
_entity.pdbx_description
1 polymer ?
#
loop_
_entity_poly.entity_id
_entity_poly.type
_entity_poly.pdbx_seq_one_letter_code
_entity_poly.pdbx_strand_id
1 'polypeptide(L)'
;MSAVELNKYFVTPFFGGEYCGDNNLAYYLIKMVRRKELFRTTLVALVCLLLIALYQKNPSPLIRSRPATFQAIQIEDDQPLEEHSLKEVIINAQRSRLRKELYDFKFPSNRPLANFAMEDGGQPIRTIIFSTWRSGSTFLGDVLNALPGNYYHYEPLMDYGIIQIRGPPDADSALTRLKSLLNCDYTNLYN
;
A
#
# COMPACT_ATOMS: atom_id res chain seq x y z
N MET A 1 1.45 30.15 8.21
CA MET A 1 0.98 31.39 7.55
C MET A 1 1.76 31.56 6.26
N SER A 2 1.06 31.88 5.16
CA SER A 2 1.49 32.03 3.75
C SER A 2 1.80 30.70 3.01
N ALA A 3 0.87 30.10 2.25
CA ALA A 3 0.23 30.50 0.97
C ALA A 3 1.12 30.18 -0.25
N VAL A 4 0.74 29.13 -0.99
CA VAL A 4 1.29 28.79 -2.31
C VAL A 4 0.32 29.29 -3.36
N GLU A 5 0.86 30.14 -4.24
CA GLU A 5 0.23 30.76 -5.39
C GLU A 5 0.11 29.72 -6.53
N LEU A 6 -1.13 29.44 -6.95
CA LEU A 6 -1.43 28.57 -8.09
C LEU A 6 -1.55 29.43 -9.36
N ASN A 7 -0.54 29.36 -10.23
CA ASN A 7 -0.66 29.90 -11.59
C ASN A 7 -1.16 28.81 -12.56
N LYS A 8 -2.44 28.97 -12.93
CA LYS A 8 -3.02 29.02 -14.30
C LYS A 8 -2.15 28.54 -15.46
N TYR A 9 -2.70 27.66 -16.31
CA TYR A 9 -2.96 27.84 -17.76
C TYR A 9 -3.93 26.72 -18.22
N PHE A 10 -5.20 27.04 -18.55
CA PHE A 10 -5.80 27.08 -19.92
C PHE A 10 -5.80 25.69 -20.62
N VAL A 11 -6.90 25.11 -21.12
CA VAL A 11 -7.76 25.54 -22.24
C VAL A 11 -9.08 24.73 -22.22
N THR A 12 -10.23 25.39 -22.34
CA THR A 12 -11.49 24.87 -22.96
C THR A 12 -11.51 25.33 -24.43
N PRO A 13 -12.24 24.70 -25.40
CA PRO A 13 -13.64 25.13 -25.61
C PRO A 13 -14.60 24.17 -26.37
N PHE A 14 -15.90 24.37 -26.07
CA PHE A 14 -17.07 24.49 -26.97
C PHE A 14 -17.43 23.45 -28.06
N PHE A 15 -18.67 22.94 -27.97
CA PHE A 15 -19.50 22.54 -29.11
C PHE A 15 -20.55 23.64 -29.39
N GLY A 16 -20.55 24.17 -30.61
CA GLY A 16 -21.58 25.05 -31.18
C GLY A 16 -21.49 24.94 -32.70
N GLY A 17 -22.60 24.60 -33.36
CA GLY A 17 -22.64 24.31 -34.79
C GLY A 17 -22.82 25.55 -35.67
N GLU A 18 -22.49 25.40 -36.96
CA GLU A 18 -23.25 25.88 -38.13
C GLU A 18 -22.58 25.36 -39.42
N TYR A 19 -23.40 24.97 -40.40
CA TYR A 19 -22.99 24.40 -41.69
C TYR A 19 -22.83 25.49 -42.76
N CYS A 20 -21.77 25.43 -43.59
CA CYS A 20 -21.84 25.83 -45.00
C CYS A 20 -20.63 25.32 -45.83
N GLY A 21 -20.89 24.65 -46.96
CA GLY A 21 -19.97 24.56 -48.12
C GLY A 21 -19.06 23.33 -48.24
N ASP A 22 -19.26 22.55 -49.31
CA ASP A 22 -18.39 21.51 -49.92
C ASP A 22 -18.17 20.16 -49.21
N ASN A 23 -19.13 19.26 -49.42
CA ASN A 23 -19.25 17.93 -48.80
C ASN A 23 -18.32 16.81 -49.31
N ASN A 24 -17.36 17.06 -50.21
CA ASN A 24 -16.47 16.00 -50.71
C ASN A 24 -15.03 16.07 -50.17
N LEU A 25 -14.46 17.25 -49.92
CA LEU A 25 -13.08 17.36 -49.42
C LEU A 25 -12.99 17.15 -47.90
N ALA A 26 -13.95 17.70 -47.14
CA ALA A 26 -14.01 17.57 -45.68
C ALA A 26 -14.22 16.11 -45.24
N TYR A 27 -15.04 15.34 -45.97
CA TYR A 27 -15.27 13.93 -45.67
C TYR A 27 -14.00 13.07 -45.84
N TYR A 28 -13.21 13.33 -46.90
CA TYR A 28 -11.94 12.63 -47.11
C TYR A 28 -10.86 13.05 -46.10
N LEU A 29 -10.78 14.34 -45.74
CA LEU A 29 -9.81 14.82 -44.75
C LEU A 29 -10.15 14.35 -43.33
N ILE A 30 -11.42 14.37 -42.92
CA ILE A 30 -11.86 13.83 -41.61
C ILE A 30 -11.65 12.31 -41.55
N LYS A 31 -11.95 11.58 -42.63
CA LYS A 31 -11.69 10.13 -42.72
C LYS A 31 -10.20 9.81 -42.70
N MET A 32 -9.35 10.63 -43.31
CA MET A 32 -7.89 10.43 -43.37
C MET A 32 -7.18 10.84 -42.06
N VAL A 33 -7.62 11.92 -41.40
CA VAL A 33 -7.14 12.35 -40.06
C VAL A 33 -7.54 11.31 -39.01
N ARG A 34 -8.78 10.82 -39.04
CA ARG A 34 -9.26 9.77 -38.12
C ARG A 34 -8.55 8.43 -38.34
N ARG A 35 -8.14 8.11 -39.58
CA ARG A 35 -7.35 6.88 -39.88
C ARG A 35 -5.92 6.95 -39.34
N LYS A 36 -5.27 8.13 -39.40
CA LYS A 36 -3.93 8.34 -38.83
C LYS A 36 -3.96 8.33 -37.29
N GLU A 37 -4.96 8.95 -36.68
CA GLU A 37 -5.12 8.94 -35.22
C GLU A 37 -5.50 7.54 -34.69
N LEU A 38 -6.34 6.78 -35.41
CA LEU A 38 -6.62 5.38 -35.08
C LEU A 38 -5.37 4.49 -35.18
N PHE A 39 -4.49 4.73 -36.15
CA PHE A 39 -3.24 3.99 -36.27
C PHE A 39 -2.26 4.31 -35.12
N ARG A 40 -2.26 5.56 -34.65
CA ARG A 40 -1.46 5.97 -33.49
C ARG A 40 -2.01 5.36 -32.20
N THR A 41 -3.33 5.35 -32.00
CA THR A 41 -3.92 4.73 -30.80
C THR A 41 -3.75 3.22 -30.80
N THR A 42 -3.88 2.53 -31.93
CA THR A 42 -3.61 1.08 -32.01
C THR A 42 -2.14 0.76 -31.80
N LEU A 43 -1.22 1.57 -32.33
CA LEU A 43 0.22 1.40 -32.08
C LEU A 43 0.55 1.57 -30.58
N VAL A 44 0.03 2.62 -29.93
CA VAL A 44 0.22 2.84 -28.49
C VAL A 44 -0.38 1.69 -27.69
N ALA A 45 -1.60 1.24 -28.02
CA ALA A 45 -2.23 0.10 -27.35
C ALA A 45 -1.41 -1.18 -27.50
N LEU A 46 -0.88 -1.46 -28.70
CA LEU A 46 -0.01 -2.62 -28.94
C LEU A 46 1.30 -2.53 -28.16
N VAL A 47 1.94 -1.36 -28.11
CA VAL A 47 3.15 -1.14 -27.31
C VAL A 47 2.86 -1.35 -25.82
N CYS A 48 1.75 -0.81 -25.31
CA CYS A 48 1.32 -1.02 -23.92
C CYS A 48 1.07 -2.51 -23.62
N LEU A 49 0.38 -3.23 -24.51
CA LEU A 49 0.16 -4.68 -24.36
C LEU A 49 1.48 -5.47 -24.39
N LEU A 50 2.43 -5.07 -25.25
CA LEU A 50 3.76 -5.68 -25.34
C LEU A 50 4.56 -5.42 -24.05
N LEU A 51 4.52 -4.20 -23.51
CA LEU A 51 5.16 -3.86 -22.24
C LEU A 51 4.54 -4.65 -21.06
N ILE A 52 3.21 -4.79 -21.03
CA ILE A 52 2.52 -5.61 -20.02
C ILE A 52 2.95 -7.08 -20.14
N ALA A 53 2.99 -7.64 -21.35
CA ALA A 53 3.41 -9.02 -21.58
C ALA A 53 4.89 -9.25 -21.21
N LEU A 54 5.79 -8.30 -21.53
CA LEU A 54 7.21 -8.37 -21.16
C LEU A 54 7.43 -8.20 -19.65
N TYR A 55 6.60 -7.39 -18.99
CA TYR A 55 6.60 -7.24 -17.53
C TYR A 55 6.11 -8.52 -16.84
N GLN A 56 5.04 -9.14 -17.35
CA GLN A 56 4.56 -10.43 -16.84
C GLN A 56 5.57 -11.57 -17.04
N LYS A 57 6.38 -11.52 -18.10
CA LYS A 57 7.42 -12.53 -18.38
C LYS A 57 8.64 -12.42 -17.46
N ASN A 58 8.88 -11.26 -16.87
CA ASN A 58 9.88 -11.06 -15.82
C ASN A 58 9.17 -10.79 -14.48
N PRO A 59 8.51 -11.80 -13.87
CA PRO A 59 8.10 -11.65 -12.49
C PRO A 59 9.38 -11.48 -11.68
N SER A 60 9.65 -10.24 -11.26
CA SER A 60 10.63 -10.02 -10.21
C SER A 60 10.20 -10.91 -9.04
N PRO A 61 11.04 -11.81 -8.51
CA PRO A 61 10.65 -12.68 -7.40
C PRO A 61 10.23 -11.88 -6.15
N LEU A 62 10.55 -10.58 -6.13
CA LEU A 62 10.22 -9.63 -5.08
C LEU A 62 8.75 -9.18 -5.01
N ILE A 63 7.94 -9.40 -6.05
CA ILE A 63 6.51 -9.04 -6.03
C ILE A 63 5.67 -10.31 -6.21
N ARG A 64 5.78 -11.24 -5.26
CA ARG A 64 4.67 -12.13 -4.97
C ARG A 64 3.60 -11.26 -4.30
N SER A 65 2.67 -10.75 -5.09
CA SER A 65 1.52 -9.99 -4.63
C SER A 65 0.83 -10.78 -3.52
N ARG A 66 0.99 -10.33 -2.26
CA ARG A 66 0.04 -10.67 -1.21
C ARG A 66 -1.32 -10.19 -1.72
N PRO A 67 -2.36 -11.04 -1.82
CA PRO A 67 -3.70 -10.49 -1.93
C PRO A 67 -3.89 -9.58 -0.71
N ALA A 68 -4.29 -8.32 -0.92
CA ALA A 68 -4.59 -7.35 0.13
C ALA A 68 -5.79 -7.78 1.02
N THR A 69 -6.29 -9.00 0.81
CA THR A 69 -7.27 -9.63 1.67
C THR A 69 -6.58 -10.04 2.96
N PHE A 70 -7.05 -9.47 4.08
CA PHE A 70 -6.82 -10.01 5.42
C PHE A 70 -7.11 -11.52 5.39
N GLN A 71 -6.07 -12.34 5.28
CA GLN A 71 -6.21 -13.78 5.43
C GLN A 71 -6.26 -14.04 6.92
N ALA A 72 -7.48 -14.04 7.48
CA ALA A 72 -7.73 -14.68 8.75
C ALA A 72 -7.08 -16.07 8.70
N ILE A 73 -6.35 -16.44 9.75
CA ILE A 73 -5.87 -17.82 9.89
C ILE A 73 -7.13 -18.67 9.91
N GLN A 74 -7.37 -19.42 8.84
CA GLN A 74 -8.48 -20.37 8.77
C GLN A 74 -8.03 -21.57 9.60
N ILE A 75 -8.45 -21.60 10.86
CA ILE A 75 -8.28 -22.77 11.72
C ILE A 75 -9.44 -23.70 11.33
N GLU A 76 -9.14 -24.85 10.76
CA GLU A 76 -10.12 -25.91 10.54
C GLU A 76 -10.54 -26.41 11.93
N ASP A 77 -11.75 -26.03 12.34
CA ASP A 77 -12.26 -26.11 13.71
C ASP A 77 -13.13 -27.37 13.87
N ASP A 78 -12.57 -28.43 14.46
CA ASP A 78 -13.34 -29.65 14.82
C ASP A 78 -12.96 -30.23 16.20
N GLN A 79 -12.16 -29.53 17.02
CA GLN A 79 -11.76 -29.99 18.36
C GLN A 79 -11.65 -28.81 19.34
N PRO A 80 -12.18 -28.93 20.58
CA PRO A 80 -11.99 -27.92 21.61
C PRO A 80 -10.52 -27.91 22.04
N LEU A 81 -9.72 -27.01 21.45
CA LEU A 81 -8.34 -26.77 21.89
C LEU A 81 -8.35 -25.93 23.17
N GLU A 82 -7.68 -26.40 24.22
CA GLU A 82 -7.31 -25.54 25.35
C GLU A 82 -6.61 -24.27 24.86
N GLU A 83 -6.88 -23.13 25.51
CA GLU A 83 -6.37 -21.81 25.12
C GLU A 83 -4.83 -21.77 24.95
N HIS A 84 -4.10 -22.51 25.78
CA HIS A 84 -2.63 -22.61 25.70
C HIS A 84 -2.19 -23.37 24.43
N SER A 85 -2.95 -24.39 24.03
CA SER A 85 -2.73 -25.12 22.78
C SER A 85 -3.02 -24.23 21.57
N LEU A 86 -4.08 -23.41 21.63
CA LEU A 86 -4.46 -22.51 20.54
C LEU A 86 -3.40 -21.45 20.23
N LYS A 87 -2.82 -20.81 21.26
CA LYS A 87 -1.74 -19.81 21.07
C LYS A 87 -0.54 -20.42 20.37
N GLU A 88 -0.08 -21.59 20.81
CA GLU A 88 1.03 -22.31 20.18
C GLU A 88 0.73 -22.69 18.74
N VAL A 89 -0.48 -23.18 18.45
CA VAL A 89 -0.90 -23.49 17.08
C VAL A 89 -0.86 -22.26 16.19
N ILE A 90 -1.40 -21.12 16.64
CA ILE A 90 -1.40 -19.86 15.89
C ILE A 90 0.03 -19.37 15.63
N ILE A 91 0.88 -19.38 16.66
CA ILE A 91 2.28 -18.94 16.55
C ILE A 91 3.05 -19.84 15.57
N ASN A 92 2.89 -21.17 15.66
CA ASN A 92 3.59 -22.10 14.79
C ASN A 92 3.11 -22.03 13.34
N ALA A 93 1.81 -21.81 13.12
CA ALA A 93 1.26 -21.53 11.80
C ALA A 93 1.88 -20.25 11.21
N GLN A 94 1.97 -19.18 12.02
CA GLN A 94 2.55 -17.92 11.60
C GLN A 94 4.05 -18.04 11.29
N ARG A 95 4.82 -18.74 12.12
CA ARG A 95 6.24 -19.04 11.86
C ARG A 95 6.43 -19.77 10.53
N SER A 96 5.60 -20.78 10.27
CA SER A 96 5.66 -21.56 9.03
C SER A 96 5.36 -20.70 7.80
N ARG A 97 4.35 -19.83 7.89
CA ARG A 97 4.01 -18.86 6.84
C ARG A 97 5.15 -17.88 6.60
N LEU A 98 5.71 -17.28 7.65
CA LEU A 98 6.81 -16.32 7.56
C LEU A 98 8.04 -16.94 6.90
N ARG A 99 8.44 -18.17 7.31
CA ARG A 99 9.56 -18.89 6.68
C ARG A 99 9.35 -19.12 5.18
N LYS A 100 8.13 -19.47 4.78
CA LYS A 100 7.77 -19.66 3.37
C LYS A 100 7.80 -18.35 2.58
N GLU A 101 7.29 -17.26 3.16
CA GLU A 101 7.25 -15.95 2.51
C GLU A 101 8.64 -15.31 2.40
N LEU A 102 9.53 -15.57 3.38
CA LEU A 102 10.86 -14.97 3.47
C LEU A 102 12.00 -15.82 2.89
N TYR A 103 11.69 -17.00 2.33
CA TYR A 103 12.71 -17.97 1.85
C TYR A 103 13.74 -17.37 0.87
N ASP A 104 13.29 -16.51 -0.06
CA ASP A 104 14.16 -15.81 -1.04
C ASP A 104 14.25 -14.29 -0.75
N PHE A 105 13.87 -13.87 0.46
CA PHE A 105 13.89 -12.45 0.82
C PHE A 105 15.31 -12.01 1.17
N LYS A 106 15.80 -10.99 0.45
CA LYS A 106 17.14 -10.44 0.65
C LYS A 106 17.12 -9.40 1.76
N PHE A 107 17.60 -9.78 2.93
CA PHE A 107 17.72 -8.86 4.06
C PHE A 107 18.86 -7.85 3.86
N PRO A 108 18.73 -6.63 4.42
CA PRO A 108 19.80 -5.64 4.42
C PRO A 108 21.08 -6.20 5.04
N SER A 109 22.21 -6.01 4.35
CA SER A 109 23.53 -6.49 4.79
C SER A 109 23.65 -8.00 4.97
N ASN A 110 22.80 -8.80 4.30
CA ASN A 110 22.77 -10.28 4.39
C ASN A 110 22.62 -10.80 5.83
N ARG A 111 21.97 -10.03 6.72
CA ARG A 111 21.69 -10.47 8.10
C ARG A 111 20.56 -11.52 8.11
N PRO A 112 20.63 -12.55 8.98
CA PRO A 112 19.57 -13.55 9.09
C PRO A 112 18.29 -12.95 9.71
N LEU A 113 17.15 -13.62 9.49
CA LEU A 113 15.85 -13.24 10.05
C LEU A 113 15.88 -13.10 11.59
N ALA A 114 16.62 -13.96 12.27
CA ALA A 114 16.77 -13.94 13.73
C ALA A 114 17.26 -12.58 14.28
N ASN A 115 18.03 -11.82 13.49
CA ASN A 115 18.49 -10.50 13.90
C ASN A 115 17.36 -9.44 13.93
N PHE A 116 16.22 -9.73 13.31
CA PHE A 116 15.07 -8.84 13.23
C PHE A 116 13.85 -9.36 13.99
N ALA A 117 13.79 -10.65 14.30
CA ALA A 117 12.69 -11.27 15.02
C ALA A 117 12.83 -11.06 16.53
N MET A 118 11.83 -10.44 17.17
CA MET A 118 11.86 -10.18 18.61
C MET A 118 11.82 -11.48 19.45
N GLU A 119 11.20 -12.55 18.94
CA GLU A 119 11.19 -13.87 19.61
C GLU A 119 12.59 -14.47 19.76
N ASP A 120 13.50 -14.14 18.84
CA ASP A 120 14.90 -14.59 18.84
C ASP A 120 15.84 -13.60 19.56
N GLY A 121 15.29 -12.55 20.19
CA GLY A 121 16.06 -11.45 20.78
C GLY A 121 16.60 -10.42 19.76
N GLY A 122 16.16 -10.52 18.50
CA GLY A 122 16.49 -9.57 17.43
C GLY A 122 15.77 -8.22 17.57
N GLN A 123 16.14 -7.27 16.72
CA GLN A 123 15.54 -5.93 16.68
C GLN A 123 14.89 -5.64 15.32
N PRO A 124 13.56 -5.49 15.26
CA PRO A 124 12.88 -5.17 14.01
C PRO A 124 13.20 -3.75 13.56
N ILE A 125 13.14 -3.53 12.25
CA ILE A 125 13.19 -2.19 11.67
C ILE A 125 11.84 -1.52 11.94
N ARG A 126 11.87 -0.34 12.56
CA ARG A 126 10.67 0.41 12.95
C ARG A 126 10.56 1.66 12.10
N THR A 127 9.41 1.83 11.46
CA THR A 127 9.08 2.98 10.62
C THR A 127 7.84 3.65 11.17
N ILE A 128 7.90 4.97 11.36
CA ILE A 128 6.75 5.78 11.79
C ILE A 128 6.37 6.72 10.65
N ILE A 129 5.09 6.68 10.25
CA ILE A 129 4.53 7.59 9.25
C ILE A 129 3.84 8.73 9.97
N PHE A 130 4.37 9.94 9.80
CA PHE A 130 3.70 11.16 10.23
C PHE A 130 3.05 11.83 9.03
N SER A 131 1.75 12.10 9.12
CA SER A 131 1.01 12.71 8.02
C SER A 131 -0.13 13.58 8.54
N THR A 132 -0.65 14.45 7.68
CA THR A 132 -1.93 15.10 7.90
C THR A 132 -3.08 14.17 7.49
N TRP A 133 -4.31 14.48 7.90
CA TRP A 133 -5.48 13.76 7.41
C TRP A 133 -5.59 13.82 5.89
N ARG A 134 -6.05 12.72 5.30
CA ARG A 134 -6.34 12.58 3.86
C ARG A 134 -5.16 12.76 2.90
N SER A 135 -3.91 12.74 3.40
CA SER A 135 -2.72 12.82 2.55
C SER A 135 -2.35 11.50 1.85
N GLY A 136 -3.17 10.45 2.01
CA GLY A 136 -2.88 9.11 1.46
C GLY A 136 -1.98 8.23 2.34
N SER A 137 -1.86 8.51 3.64
CA SER A 137 -1.07 7.70 4.57
C SER A 137 -1.58 6.26 4.72
N THR A 138 -2.91 6.04 4.65
CA THR A 138 -3.50 4.69 4.61
C THR A 138 -2.97 3.89 3.42
N PHE A 139 -3.00 4.48 2.22
CA PHE A 139 -2.51 3.82 1.02
C PHE A 139 -1.01 3.49 1.13
N LEU A 140 -0.20 4.44 1.62
CA LEU A 140 1.23 4.18 1.86
C LEU A 140 1.43 3.05 2.89
N GLY A 141 0.65 3.05 3.96
CA GLY A 141 0.65 1.98 4.97
C GLY A 141 0.34 0.62 4.37
N ASP A 142 -0.68 0.52 3.52
CA ASP A 142 -1.06 -0.72 2.83
C ASP A 142 0.04 -1.23 1.90
N VAL A 143 0.69 -0.32 1.16
CA VAL A 143 1.82 -0.65 0.29
C VAL A 143 2.99 -1.21 1.11
N LEU A 144 3.29 -0.62 2.27
CA LEU A 144 4.34 -1.14 3.15
C LEU A 144 3.92 -2.47 3.80
N ASN A 145 2.66 -2.62 4.20
CA ASN A 145 2.13 -3.84 4.83
C ASN A 145 2.05 -5.03 3.86
N ALA A 146 2.09 -4.77 2.56
CA ALA A 146 2.21 -5.80 1.53
C ALA A 146 3.58 -6.50 1.55
N LEU A 147 4.60 -5.94 2.20
CA LEU A 147 5.90 -6.59 2.36
C LEU A 147 5.82 -7.79 3.32
N PRO A 148 6.51 -8.91 3.01
CA PRO A 148 6.52 -10.09 3.88
C PRO A 148 7.19 -9.77 5.21
N GLY A 149 6.68 -10.37 6.29
CA GLY A 149 7.22 -10.15 7.65
C GLY A 149 7.00 -8.76 8.22
N ASN A 150 6.20 -7.90 7.57
CA ASN A 150 5.83 -6.60 8.12
C ASN A 150 4.60 -6.73 9.05
N TYR A 151 4.58 -5.90 10.09
CA TYR A 151 3.45 -5.71 10.99
C TYR A 151 3.13 -4.22 11.09
N TYR A 152 1.87 -3.85 10.89
CA TYR A 152 1.44 -2.47 10.75
C TYR A 152 0.34 -2.12 11.76
N HIS A 153 0.59 -1.09 12.56
CA HIS A 153 -0.42 -0.49 13.42
C HIS A 153 -1.20 0.58 12.65
N TYR A 154 -2.46 0.30 12.33
CA TYR A 154 -3.37 1.26 11.73
C TYR A 154 -3.85 2.27 12.78
N GLU A 155 -3.60 3.56 12.55
CA GLU A 155 -4.09 4.69 13.36
C GLU A 155 -4.01 4.47 14.88
N PRO A 156 -2.80 4.28 15.45
CA PRO A 156 -2.60 3.80 16.83
C PRO A 156 -3.11 4.74 17.95
N LEU A 157 -3.48 5.98 17.61
CA LEU A 157 -3.97 7.00 18.54
C LEU A 157 -5.44 7.38 18.28
N MET A 158 -6.18 6.55 17.53
CA MET A 158 -7.56 6.86 17.13
C MET A 158 -8.51 7.05 18.33
N ASP A 159 -8.20 6.44 19.47
CA ASP A 159 -9.01 6.53 20.69
C ASP A 159 -8.93 7.89 21.40
N TYR A 160 -7.91 8.70 21.12
CA TYR A 160 -7.87 10.10 21.53
C TYR A 160 -8.85 10.98 20.73
N GLY A 161 -9.48 10.42 19.69
CA GLY A 161 -10.41 11.12 18.81
C GLY A 161 -9.71 11.92 17.70
N ILE A 162 -10.49 12.77 17.03
CA ILE A 162 -10.02 13.57 15.89
C ILE A 162 -9.43 14.89 16.42
N ILE A 163 -8.29 14.77 17.11
CA ILE A 163 -7.55 15.91 17.67
C ILE A 163 -6.10 15.89 17.24
N GLN A 164 -5.44 17.04 17.27
CA GLN A 164 -3.99 17.13 17.11
C GLN A 164 -3.35 17.35 18.49
N ILE A 165 -2.72 16.31 19.03
CA ILE A 165 -2.01 16.39 20.30
C ILE A 165 -0.70 17.17 20.08
N ARG A 166 -0.58 18.35 20.71
CA ARG A 166 0.61 19.23 20.61
C ARG A 166 1.34 19.42 21.94
N GLY A 167 0.83 18.84 23.02
CA GLY A 167 1.33 19.03 24.37
C GLY A 167 0.38 18.42 25.41
N PRO A 168 0.55 18.77 26.71
CA PRO A 168 -0.33 18.33 27.78
C PRO A 168 -1.81 18.66 27.51
N PRO A 169 -2.77 17.87 28.00
CA PRO A 169 -2.59 16.75 28.95
C PRO A 169 -2.21 15.40 28.30
N ASP A 170 -2.47 15.22 27.00
CA ASP A 170 -2.46 13.89 26.37
C ASP A 170 -1.09 13.46 25.80
N ALA A 171 -0.13 14.38 25.67
CA ALA A 171 1.15 14.10 25.02
C ALA A 171 1.93 12.94 25.68
N ASP A 172 1.98 12.88 27.00
CA ASP A 172 2.75 11.86 27.73
C ASP A 172 2.12 10.48 27.58
N SER A 173 0.79 10.38 27.65
CA SER A 173 0.07 9.12 27.47
C SER A 173 0.16 8.64 26.01
N ALA A 174 0.01 9.54 25.04
CA ALA A 174 0.14 9.21 23.62
C ALA A 174 1.55 8.71 23.27
N LEU A 175 2.59 9.37 23.79
CA LEU A 175 3.98 8.94 23.61
C LEU A 175 4.27 7.59 24.28
N THR A 176 3.73 7.37 25.48
CA THR A 176 3.86 6.09 26.19
C THR A 176 3.23 4.98 25.37
N ARG A 177 2.01 5.19 24.88
CA ARG A 177 1.32 4.22 24.02
C ARG A 177 2.11 3.91 22.74
N LEU A 178 2.62 4.91 22.04
CA LEU A 178 3.43 4.69 20.84
C LEU A 178 4.69 3.87 21.16
N LYS A 179 5.36 4.14 22.29
CA LYS A 179 6.52 3.36 22.74
C LYS A 179 6.15 1.91 23.05
N SER A 180 5.03 1.67 23.73
CA SER A 180 4.56 0.32 24.05
C SER A 180 4.25 -0.47 22.78
N LEU A 181 3.49 0.12 21.84
CA LEU A 181 3.17 -0.50 20.54
C LEU A 181 4.43 -0.84 19.72
N LEU A 182 5.39 0.09 19.64
CA LEU A 182 6.66 -0.14 18.93
C LEU A 182 7.52 -1.26 19.54
N ASN A 183 7.28 -1.63 20.80
CA ASN A 183 7.96 -2.73 21.48
C ASN A 183 7.07 -3.98 21.61
N CYS A 184 5.88 -3.98 21.01
CA CYS A 184 4.88 -5.04 21.18
C CYS A 184 4.56 -5.32 22.65
N ASP A 185 4.61 -4.29 23.49
CA ASP A 185 4.15 -4.33 24.87
C ASP A 185 2.69 -3.89 24.91
N TYR A 186 1.80 -4.84 25.19
CA TYR A 186 0.36 -4.61 25.28
C TYR A 186 -0.16 -4.65 26.72
N THR A 187 0.75 -4.77 27.71
CA THR A 187 0.36 -4.96 29.12
C THR A 187 -0.34 -3.73 29.70
N ASN A 188 -0.01 -2.54 29.20
CA ASN A 188 -0.48 -1.29 29.76
C ASN A 188 -0.76 -0.22 28.69
N LEU A 189 -1.69 -0.49 27.77
CA LEU A 189 -2.07 0.46 26.73
C LEU A 189 -3.12 1.49 27.18
N TYR A 190 -3.86 1.19 28.25
CA TYR A 190 -5.08 1.92 28.62
C TYR A 190 -5.07 2.50 30.05
N ASN A 191 -3.99 2.35 30.83
CA ASN A 191 -3.91 2.99 32.15
C ASN A 191 -3.31 4.39 32.10
#